data_AF-A0A0B4EAX0-F1
#
_entry.id   AF-A0A0B4EAX0-F1
#
_cell.length_a   1.000
_cell.length_b   1.000
_cell.length_c   1.000
_cell.angle_alpha   90.00
_cell.angle_beta   90.00
_cell.angle_gamma   90.00
#
_symmetry.space_group_name_H-M   'P 1'
#
loop_
_entity.id
_entity.type
_entity.pdbx_description
1 polymer ?
#
loop_
_entity_poly.entity_id
_entity_poly.type
_entity_poly.pdbx_seq_one_letter_code
_entity_poly.pdbx_strand_id
1 'polypeptide(L)'
;MIPKPGKRNLSCPRAWRPISLLSCLGKGLERLIARRLAWASIHYAVLHPQQAGALPKRSAVDLVAALIHDIEEASARGEVATLVTADIQGAFDTTMCNRLVLRLREQGWPDNLARWAGSFMSGRSARVRYQDITTPTTPLQCGLPQGSPVSPILFLLYTEPIYRLGNPEGRFGYADDTAILCTGPSLEETSRTASEYLQELLNWGATNGISFDPKKTEVMHFSPRRRKTEPPVRHGDEVDIQDTFETWTAKAQAVAHHLRSLRNTRRGALPSAVQRAVRACVEPILLFGVEAWYPGTTLPRWRQPTKEGPSRIQQLVRKMSKALKQAIRAILPTWKTTPIAVLHRESGIPPIHQLLEARRLRFSARIKSLDQAHPLAKRTIEAAPRPVIKCIKLKYQLPPKTFPTRLRRTNRLLENCQRPVLIPPKYSHEPQQPLQTASKEESAKDFDRWLQTIPSLSLVVYSDGSLSPSGAAGYGYVVHQDRRSVCQDAGRLGPAEVFDAEAKGALEGLKAALRLPQSATQRIVVCLDNIAAAKCLRGKPSDSSQRVFLTFQALAKTHRKTEVRWIPGHTDIPGNEQADILAKTGCAQPEPADAVPTLAFLLRPLGSGPKSQYRPGGMPLHPISTSV
;
A
#
# COMPACT_ATOMS: atom_id res chain seq x y z
N MET A 1 30.67 5.18 9.64
CA MET A 1 30.33 5.36 8.20
C MET A 1 30.09 4.00 7.57
N ILE A 2 29.27 3.90 6.53
CA ILE A 2 29.00 2.62 5.83
C ILE A 2 29.57 2.70 4.41
N PRO A 3 30.40 1.74 3.94
CA PRO A 3 30.91 1.75 2.58
C PRO A 3 29.79 1.51 1.56
N LYS A 4 29.84 2.21 0.43
CA LYS A 4 28.91 2.01 -0.69
C LYS A 4 29.23 0.68 -1.39
N PRO A 5 28.21 -0.15 -1.71
CA PRO A 5 28.41 -1.40 -2.42
C PRO A 5 29.16 -1.19 -3.74
N GLY A 6 30.09 -2.10 -4.08
CA GLY A 6 30.83 -2.08 -5.35
C GLY A 6 31.93 -1.02 -5.45
N LYS A 7 32.13 -0.16 -4.45
CA LYS A 7 33.25 0.78 -4.42
C LYS A 7 34.45 0.12 -3.73
N ARG A 8 35.44 -0.29 -4.52
CA ARG A 8 36.67 -0.94 -4.04
C ARG A 8 37.67 0.04 -3.42
N ASN A 9 37.74 1.27 -3.95
CA ASN A 9 38.61 2.30 -3.41
C ASN A 9 37.91 3.09 -2.29
N LEU A 10 38.25 2.79 -1.03
CA LEU A 10 37.71 3.43 0.16
C LEU A 10 38.46 4.70 0.58
N SER A 11 39.52 5.11 -0.13
CA SER A 11 40.18 6.40 0.13
C SER A 11 39.35 7.59 -0.36
N CYS A 12 38.41 7.36 -1.29
CA CYS A 12 37.51 8.39 -1.78
C CYS A 12 36.36 8.63 -0.80
N PRO A 13 36.15 9.87 -0.30
CA PRO A 13 35.02 10.17 0.60
C PRO A 13 33.65 9.82 0.00
N ARG A 14 33.50 9.93 -1.33
CA ARG A 14 32.26 9.56 -2.05
C ARG A 14 31.95 8.07 -1.99
N ALA A 15 32.90 7.22 -1.59
CA ALA A 15 32.69 5.79 -1.38
C ALA A 15 31.98 5.48 -0.06
N TRP A 16 31.77 6.46 0.82
CA TRP A 16 31.13 6.26 2.12
C TRP A 16 29.73 6.88 2.19
N ARG A 17 28.89 6.32 3.07
CA ARG A 17 27.64 6.94 3.54
C ARG A 17 27.82 7.39 5.00
N PRO A 18 27.74 8.69 5.29
CA PRO A 18 27.68 9.17 6.66
C PRO A 18 26.30 8.86 7.24
N ILE A 19 26.23 8.20 8.39
CA ILE A 19 24.95 7.97 9.10
C ILE A 19 25.03 8.71 10.43
N SER A 20 24.09 9.62 10.65
CA SER A 20 23.97 10.36 11.90
C SER A 20 23.35 9.47 12.97
N LEU A 21 24.10 9.22 14.05
CA LEU A 21 23.59 8.52 15.22
C LEU A 21 22.91 9.53 16.16
N LEU A 22 21.59 9.55 16.14
CA LEU A 22 20.77 10.43 16.97
C LEU A 22 20.36 9.74 18.29
N SER A 23 20.09 10.56 19.31
CA SER A 23 19.48 10.14 20.58
C SER A 23 18.19 9.34 20.34
N CYS A 24 17.96 8.29 21.13
CA CYS A 24 16.76 7.47 21.04
C CYS A 24 15.47 8.29 21.30
N LEU A 25 15.49 9.20 22.27
CA LEU A 25 14.37 10.10 22.56
C LEU A 25 14.10 11.05 21.39
N GLY A 26 15.18 11.62 20.81
CA GLY A 26 15.10 12.48 19.62
C GLY A 26 14.46 11.75 18.44
N LYS A 27 14.91 10.52 18.14
CA LYS A 27 14.32 9.67 17.10
C LYS A 27 12.83 9.40 17.34
N GLY A 28 12.42 9.24 18.60
CA GLY A 28 11.01 9.06 18.98
C GLY A 28 10.16 10.28 18.62
N LEU A 29 10.61 11.47 19.02
CA LEU A 29 9.97 12.75 18.72
C LEU A 29 9.94 13.02 17.21
N GLU A 30 11.08 12.91 16.53
CA GLU A 30 11.22 13.10 15.09
C GLU A 30 10.28 12.19 14.30
N ARG A 31 10.13 10.93 14.72
CA ARG A 31 9.20 9.98 14.08
C ARG A 31 7.74 10.38 14.25
N LEU A 32 7.36 10.93 15.40
CA LEU A 32 6.01 11.43 15.63
C LEU A 32 5.71 12.64 14.74
N ILE A 33 6.65 13.59 14.69
CA ILE A 33 6.53 14.79 13.84
C ILE A 33 6.49 14.38 12.36
N ALA A 34 7.39 13.51 11.91
CA ALA A 34 7.44 13.04 10.53
C ALA A 34 6.15 12.38 10.08
N ARG A 35 5.52 11.56 10.94
CA ARG A 35 4.23 10.91 10.63
C ARG A 35 3.09 11.92 10.50
N ARG A 36 3.07 12.95 11.35
CA ARG A 36 2.06 14.03 11.28
C ARG A 36 2.27 14.90 10.04
N LEU A 37 3.51 15.31 9.76
CA LEU A 37 3.90 16.03 8.55
C LEU A 37 3.49 15.26 7.30
N ALA A 38 3.92 14.01 7.16
CA ALA A 38 3.64 13.21 5.97
C ALA A 38 2.13 13.00 5.71
N TRP A 39 1.33 12.87 6.77
CA TRP A 39 -0.12 12.83 6.64
C TRP A 39 -0.69 14.17 6.18
N ALA A 40 -0.33 15.27 6.86
CA ALA A 40 -0.81 16.62 6.56
C ALA A 40 -0.42 17.05 5.14
N SER A 41 0.79 16.69 4.70
CA SER A 41 1.29 16.95 3.35
C SER A 41 0.39 16.37 2.25
N ILE A 42 -0.20 15.20 2.49
CA ILE A 42 -1.15 14.58 1.57
C ILE A 42 -2.54 15.18 1.75
N HIS A 43 -3.00 15.28 2.99
CA HIS A 43 -4.37 15.69 3.31
C HIS A 43 -4.69 17.11 2.83
N TYR A 44 -3.76 18.03 3.02
CA TYR A 44 -3.89 19.43 2.59
C TYR A 44 -3.26 19.69 1.21
N ALA A 45 -2.87 18.64 0.47
CA ALA A 45 -2.25 18.75 -0.84
C ALA A 45 -1.01 19.67 -0.91
N VAL A 46 -0.24 19.75 0.18
CA VAL A 46 1.01 20.53 0.24
C VAL A 46 2.04 19.95 -0.72
N LEU A 47 2.16 18.62 -0.78
CA LEU A 47 3.04 17.93 -1.73
C LEU A 47 2.27 17.54 -2.99
N HIS A 48 2.94 17.65 -4.14
CA HIS A 48 2.40 17.16 -5.40
C HIS A 48 2.04 15.65 -5.33
N PRO A 49 0.89 15.20 -5.87
CA PRO A 49 0.46 13.81 -5.77
C PRO A 49 1.42 12.78 -6.37
N GLN A 50 2.32 13.21 -7.26
CA GLN A 50 3.31 12.38 -7.94
C GLN A 50 4.69 12.40 -7.26
N GLN A 51 4.78 12.98 -6.06
CA GLN A 51 5.96 12.95 -5.21
C GLN A 51 5.76 11.92 -4.08
N ALA A 52 6.73 11.02 -3.87
CA ALA A 52 6.71 9.96 -2.85
C ALA A 52 8.10 9.73 -2.22
N GLY A 53 8.23 8.70 -1.37
CA GLY A 53 9.49 8.30 -0.73
C GLY A 53 9.48 8.34 0.80
N ALA A 54 8.69 9.25 1.39
CA ALA A 54 8.51 9.38 2.85
C ALA A 54 7.03 9.44 3.26
N LEU A 55 6.14 9.08 2.34
CA LEU A 55 4.70 9.28 2.47
C LEU A 55 3.95 7.98 2.75
N PRO A 56 2.93 8.00 3.62
CA PRO A 56 2.16 6.80 3.91
C PRO A 56 1.45 6.28 2.65
N LYS A 57 1.49 4.96 2.51
CA LYS A 57 0.84 4.18 1.44
C LYS A 57 1.29 4.50 0.00
N ARG A 58 2.32 5.34 -0.21
CA ARG A 58 2.89 5.68 -1.53
C ARG A 58 4.28 5.05 -1.69
N SER A 59 4.52 4.34 -2.79
CA SER A 59 5.78 3.63 -3.07
C SER A 59 6.36 3.99 -4.43
N ALA A 60 7.65 3.69 -4.65
CA ALA A 60 8.30 3.87 -5.95
C ALA A 60 7.56 3.10 -7.07
N VAL A 61 7.14 1.87 -6.76
CA VAL A 61 6.39 1.02 -7.71
C VAL A 61 5.07 1.68 -8.11
N ASP A 62 4.41 2.40 -7.21
CA ASP A 62 3.18 3.12 -7.54
C ASP A 62 3.42 4.26 -8.55
N LEU A 63 4.52 5.00 -8.41
CA LEU A 63 4.90 6.05 -9.36
C LEU A 63 5.27 5.48 -10.72
N VAL A 64 6.05 4.39 -10.76
CA VAL A 64 6.40 3.71 -12.02
C VAL A 64 5.15 3.17 -12.70
N ALA A 65 4.20 2.59 -11.96
CA ALA A 65 2.93 2.12 -12.53
C ALA A 65 2.06 3.28 -13.05
N ALA A 66 2.09 4.46 -12.41
CA ALA A 66 1.44 5.67 -12.90
C ALA A 66 2.10 6.19 -14.19
N LEU A 67 3.44 6.29 -14.21
CA LEU A 67 4.23 6.68 -15.36
C LEU A 67 3.96 5.78 -16.57
N ILE A 68 4.00 4.46 -16.36
CA ILE A 68 3.69 3.46 -17.37
C ILE A 68 2.27 3.64 -17.90
N HIS A 69 1.29 3.89 -17.02
CA HIS A 69 -0.08 4.13 -17.45
C HIS A 69 -0.16 5.32 -18.42
N ASP A 70 0.54 6.42 -18.12
CA ASP A 70 0.52 7.62 -18.96
C ASP A 70 1.20 7.39 -20.32
N ILE A 71 2.29 6.63 -20.34
CA ILE A 71 2.97 6.21 -21.59
C ILE A 71 2.04 5.32 -22.44
N GLU A 72 1.31 4.40 -21.81
CA GLU A 72 0.34 3.54 -22.51
C GLU A 72 -0.84 4.35 -23.06
N GLU A 73 -1.35 5.32 -22.31
CA GLU A 73 -2.39 6.24 -22.80
C GLU A 73 -1.90 7.09 -23.98
N ALA A 74 -0.67 7.63 -23.90
CA ALA A 74 -0.05 8.37 -25.01
C ALA A 74 0.10 7.50 -26.26
N SER A 75 0.64 6.29 -26.10
CA SER A 75 0.77 5.32 -27.19
C SER A 75 -0.58 4.97 -27.82
N ALA A 76 -1.64 4.87 -27.02
CA ALA A 76 -2.99 4.63 -27.51
C ALA A 76 -3.57 5.80 -28.30
N ARG A 77 -3.15 7.04 -28.00
CA ARG A 77 -3.45 8.25 -28.80
C ARG A 77 -2.58 8.36 -30.07
N GLY A 78 -1.63 7.46 -30.26
CA GLY A 78 -0.68 7.51 -31.37
C GLY A 78 0.48 8.51 -31.15
N GLU A 79 0.63 9.00 -29.92
CA GLU A 79 1.73 9.86 -29.50
C GLU A 79 2.98 9.03 -29.17
N VAL A 80 4.11 9.71 -29.08
CA VAL A 80 5.37 9.21 -28.50
C VAL A 80 5.61 9.87 -27.15
N ALA A 81 6.48 9.27 -26.33
CA ALA A 81 6.86 9.84 -25.06
C ALA A 81 8.38 9.89 -24.90
N THR A 82 8.87 10.96 -24.27
CA THR A 82 10.27 11.11 -23.86
C THR A 82 10.30 11.29 -22.35
N LEU A 83 11.09 10.45 -21.68
CA LEU A 83 11.30 10.47 -20.24
C LEU A 83 12.73 10.94 -19.96
N VAL A 84 12.87 11.92 -19.07
CA VAL A 84 14.17 12.35 -18.54
C VAL A 84 14.17 12.08 -17.06
N THR A 85 15.14 11.31 -16.56
CA THR A 85 15.34 11.09 -15.13
C THR A 85 16.61 11.81 -14.67
N ALA A 86 16.55 12.44 -13.50
CA ALA A 86 17.66 13.19 -12.91
C ALA A 86 17.78 12.88 -11.42
N ASP A 87 19.01 12.78 -10.92
CA ASP A 87 19.35 12.50 -9.52
C ASP A 87 19.88 13.78 -8.85
N ILE A 88 19.33 14.14 -7.69
CA ILE A 88 19.80 15.29 -6.92
C ILE A 88 21.15 14.98 -6.28
N GLN A 89 22.18 15.73 -6.65
CA GLN A 89 23.53 15.57 -6.14
C GLN A 89 23.60 15.93 -4.66
N GLY A 90 24.07 14.97 -3.85
CA GLY A 90 24.31 15.19 -2.42
C GLY A 90 23.04 15.51 -1.63
N ALA A 91 21.87 15.01 -2.08
CA ALA A 91 20.53 15.24 -1.53
C ALA A 91 20.47 15.83 -0.11
N PHE A 92 20.33 15.02 0.95
CA PHE A 92 20.19 15.55 2.30
C PHE A 92 21.32 16.52 2.69
N ASP A 93 22.55 16.33 2.20
CA ASP A 93 23.71 17.14 2.60
C ASP A 93 23.63 18.61 2.11
N THR A 94 22.90 18.89 1.03
CA THR A 94 22.82 20.23 0.41
C THR A 94 21.66 21.09 0.89
N THR A 95 20.75 20.54 1.70
CA THR A 95 19.56 21.29 2.16
C THR A 95 19.95 22.47 3.06
N MET A 96 19.55 23.69 2.69
CA MET A 96 19.86 24.92 3.43
C MET A 96 18.78 25.25 4.48
N CYS A 97 19.19 25.51 5.73
CA CYS A 97 18.28 25.77 6.85
C CYS A 97 17.32 26.94 6.57
N ASN A 98 17.86 28.12 6.23
CA ASN A 98 17.04 29.32 6.00
C ASN A 98 16.03 29.13 4.86
N ARG A 99 16.43 28.40 3.82
CA ARG A 99 15.54 28.08 2.70
C ARG A 99 14.46 27.10 3.09
N LEU A 100 14.78 26.03 3.83
CA LEU A 100 13.77 25.11 4.35
C LEU A 100 12.74 25.84 5.23
N VAL A 101 13.20 26.68 6.16
CA VAL A 101 12.30 27.45 7.04
C VAL A 101 11.40 28.39 6.24
N LEU A 102 11.95 29.09 5.24
CA LEU A 102 11.17 29.93 4.33
C LEU A 102 10.12 29.11 3.59
N ARG A 103 10.50 27.96 3.01
CA ARG A 103 9.57 27.07 2.30
C ARG A 103 8.45 26.57 3.20
N LEU A 104 8.76 26.20 4.45
CA LEU A 104 7.74 25.78 5.40
C LEU A 104 6.73 26.92 5.67
N ARG A 105 7.18 28.17 5.77
CA ARG A 105 6.29 29.33 5.95
C ARG A 105 5.42 29.59 4.72
N GLU A 106 6.00 29.57 3.52
CA GLU A 106 5.28 29.77 2.26
C GLU A 106 4.24 28.66 2.00
N GLN A 107 4.52 27.43 2.43
CA GLN A 107 3.59 26.30 2.38
C GLN A 107 2.48 26.37 3.46
N GLY A 108 2.49 27.39 4.31
CA GLY A 108 1.47 27.60 5.35
C GLY A 108 1.63 26.72 6.59
N TRP A 109 2.82 26.16 6.85
CA TRP A 109 3.04 25.40 8.07
C TRP A 109 3.05 26.31 9.32
N PRO A 110 2.57 25.82 10.47
CA PRO A 110 2.61 26.57 11.72
C PRO A 110 4.03 27.08 12.07
N ASP A 111 4.16 28.33 12.52
CA ASP A 111 5.48 28.94 12.71
C ASP A 111 6.30 28.25 13.82
N ASN A 112 5.64 27.65 14.83
CA ASN A 112 6.33 26.82 15.82
C ASN A 112 7.01 25.59 15.17
N LEU A 113 6.41 25.00 14.14
CA LEU A 113 6.99 23.89 13.39
C LEU A 113 8.14 24.34 12.49
N ALA A 114 8.00 25.49 11.83
CA ALA A 114 9.07 26.10 11.04
C ALA A 114 10.29 26.45 11.93
N ARG A 115 10.06 27.05 13.09
CA ARG A 115 11.12 27.31 14.09
C ARG A 115 11.75 26.03 14.61
N TRP A 116 10.95 24.99 14.85
CA TRP A 116 11.47 23.68 15.26
C TRP A 116 12.36 23.06 14.19
N ALA A 117 11.97 23.12 12.90
CA ALA A 117 12.81 22.65 11.80
C ALA A 117 14.12 23.46 11.69
N GLY A 118 14.05 24.78 11.92
CA GLY A 118 15.23 25.64 12.00
C GLY A 118 16.18 25.24 13.15
N SER A 119 15.63 25.03 14.34
CA SER A 119 16.38 24.54 15.51
C SER A 119 17.00 23.17 15.25
N PHE A 120 16.24 22.25 14.64
CA PHE A 120 16.70 20.90 14.27
C PHE A 120 17.94 20.91 13.35
N MET A 121 18.03 21.90 12.45
CA MET A 121 19.16 22.03 11.53
C MET A 121 20.33 22.86 12.08
N SER A 122 20.13 23.62 13.16
CA SER A 122 21.09 24.59 13.68
C SER A 122 22.02 24.01 14.76
N GLY A 123 23.21 24.61 14.92
CA GLY A 123 24.15 24.27 16.00
C GLY A 123 24.68 22.83 15.96
N ARG A 124 24.62 22.18 14.79
CA ARG A 124 25.07 20.79 14.63
C ARG A 124 26.57 20.73 14.35
N SER A 125 27.19 19.67 14.81
CA SER A 125 28.58 19.35 14.53
C SER A 125 28.75 17.85 14.29
N ALA A 126 29.83 17.49 13.60
CA ALA A 126 30.16 16.11 13.29
C ALA A 126 31.65 15.84 13.56
N ARG A 127 31.95 14.59 13.88
CA ARG A 127 33.30 14.03 13.91
C ARG A 127 33.27 12.63 13.32
N VAL A 128 34.35 12.22 12.69
CA VAL A 128 34.48 10.89 12.09
C VAL A 128 35.36 10.04 13.00
N ARG A 129 34.86 8.87 13.41
CA ARG A 129 35.67 7.83 14.05
C ARG A 129 35.95 6.72 13.05
N TYR A 130 37.22 6.44 12.82
CA TYR A 130 37.69 5.30 12.03
C TYR A 130 38.69 4.51 12.87
N GLN A 131 38.34 3.26 13.20
CA GLN A 131 39.07 2.45 14.19
C GLN A 131 39.25 3.24 15.50
N ASP A 132 40.50 3.51 15.87
CA ASP A 132 40.89 4.18 17.12
C ASP A 132 41.13 5.68 16.93
N ILE A 133 41.05 6.18 15.69
CA ILE A 133 41.25 7.59 15.37
C ILE A 133 39.89 8.29 15.31
N THR A 134 39.77 9.41 16.03
CA THR A 134 38.61 10.30 15.98
C THR A 134 39.05 11.69 15.55
N THR A 135 38.43 12.24 14.50
CA THR A 135 38.71 13.61 14.06
C THR A 135 38.22 14.62 15.09
N PRO A 136 38.78 15.85 15.09
CA PRO A 136 38.18 16.98 15.78
C PRO A 136 36.73 17.19 15.34
N THR A 137 35.95 17.83 16.21
CA THR A 137 34.56 18.20 15.94
C THR A 137 34.54 19.36 14.94
N THR A 138 33.77 19.22 13.85
CA THR A 138 33.59 20.25 12.83
C THR A 138 32.12 20.67 12.78
N PRO A 139 31.80 21.98 12.74
CA PRO A 139 30.43 22.45 12.60
C PRO A 139 29.84 22.08 11.23
N LEU A 140 28.57 21.69 11.22
CA LEU A 140 27.81 21.42 9.99
C LEU A 140 26.95 22.64 9.64
N GLN A 141 27.30 23.33 8.56
CA GLN A 141 26.63 24.55 8.12
C GLN A 141 25.30 24.28 7.39
N CYS A 142 25.15 23.10 6.80
CA CYS A 142 23.95 22.72 6.05
C CYS A 142 23.66 21.21 6.14
N GLY A 143 22.55 20.82 5.53
CA GLY A 143 22.17 19.44 5.29
C GLY A 143 21.27 18.82 6.35
N LEU A 144 20.41 17.88 5.99
CA LEU A 144 19.56 17.12 6.88
C LEU A 144 20.31 15.89 7.40
N PRO A 145 20.20 15.51 8.69
CA PRO A 145 20.90 14.33 9.21
C PRO A 145 20.45 13.04 8.51
N GLN A 146 21.39 12.30 7.90
CA GLN A 146 21.09 11.02 7.26
C GLN A 146 20.83 9.94 8.33
N GLY A 147 19.62 9.38 8.35
CA GLY A 147 19.16 8.44 9.37
C GLY A 147 18.21 9.04 10.42
N SER A 148 17.96 10.35 10.36
CA SER A 148 16.83 10.98 11.06
C SER A 148 15.49 10.52 10.46
N PRO A 149 14.49 10.20 11.30
CA PRO A 149 13.13 9.95 10.83
C PRO A 149 12.43 11.15 10.16
N VAL A 150 12.82 12.40 10.48
CA VAL A 150 12.16 13.60 9.93
C VAL A 150 12.81 14.14 8.66
N SER A 151 14.11 13.89 8.46
CA SER A 151 14.85 14.33 7.27
C SER A 151 14.15 14.01 5.94
N PRO A 152 13.63 12.79 5.71
CA PRO A 152 13.00 12.47 4.42
C PRO A 152 11.80 13.36 4.08
N ILE A 153 10.91 13.63 5.04
CA ILE A 153 9.73 14.48 4.77
C ILE A 153 10.10 15.96 4.62
N LEU A 154 11.09 16.45 5.39
CA LEU A 154 11.59 17.81 5.23
C LEU A 154 12.24 18.02 3.85
N PHE A 155 12.97 17.01 3.35
CA PHE A 155 13.54 17.05 2.01
C PHE A 155 12.48 17.05 0.92
N LEU A 156 11.40 16.26 1.07
CA LEU A 156 10.28 16.32 0.13
C LEU A 156 9.63 17.71 0.11
N LEU A 157 9.41 18.32 1.28
CA LEU A 157 8.85 19.67 1.38
C LEU A 157 9.78 20.73 0.78
N TYR A 158 11.09 20.55 0.94
CA TYR A 158 12.11 21.43 0.37
C TYR A 158 12.12 21.40 -1.16
N THR A 159 12.01 20.19 -1.74
CA THR A 159 12.08 19.95 -3.19
C THR A 159 10.72 20.07 -3.87
N GLU A 160 9.63 20.15 -3.13
CA GLU A 160 8.24 20.17 -3.63
C GLU A 160 8.01 21.10 -4.83
N PRO A 161 8.54 22.34 -4.87
CA PRO A 161 8.24 23.25 -5.97
C PRO A 161 8.68 22.75 -7.35
N ILE A 162 9.70 21.87 -7.44
CA ILE A 162 10.15 21.33 -8.73
C ILE A 162 9.07 20.51 -9.44
N TYR A 163 8.14 19.94 -8.68
CA TYR A 163 7.03 19.14 -9.20
C TYR A 163 5.85 20.01 -9.66
N ARG A 164 5.91 21.33 -9.42
CA ARG A 164 4.95 22.32 -9.94
C ARG A 164 5.50 23.14 -11.12
N LEU A 165 6.76 22.93 -11.50
CA LEU A 165 7.38 23.61 -12.65
C LEU A 165 6.93 23.01 -13.99
N GLY A 166 6.86 23.86 -15.01
CA GLY A 166 6.53 23.46 -16.38
C GLY A 166 5.19 22.72 -16.50
N ASN A 167 5.24 21.42 -16.77
CA ASN A 167 4.09 20.52 -16.82
C ASN A 167 4.01 19.62 -15.55
N PRO A 168 3.25 20.01 -14.51
CA PRO A 168 3.18 19.26 -13.24
C PRO A 168 2.71 17.81 -13.40
N GLU A 169 1.79 17.55 -14.32
CA GLU A 169 1.27 16.20 -14.59
C GLU A 169 2.34 15.26 -15.18
N GLY A 170 3.38 15.81 -15.81
CA GLY A 170 4.54 15.07 -16.29
C GLY A 170 5.66 14.90 -15.26
N ARG A 171 5.55 15.46 -14.06
CA ARG A 171 6.63 15.43 -13.05
C ARG A 171 6.40 14.29 -12.05
N PHE A 172 7.40 13.43 -11.88
CA PHE A 172 7.38 12.33 -10.90
C PHE A 172 8.61 12.42 -9.99
N GLY A 173 8.44 12.10 -8.71
CA GLY A 173 9.51 12.20 -7.74
C GLY A 173 9.50 11.10 -6.70
N TYR A 174 10.61 10.43 -6.50
CA TYR A 174 10.79 9.50 -5.39
C TYR A 174 12.04 9.86 -4.61
N ALA A 175 11.87 10.41 -3.41
CA ALA A 175 12.97 10.95 -2.63
C ALA A 175 13.83 11.94 -3.45
N ASP A 176 15.08 11.58 -3.77
CA ASP A 176 16.05 12.34 -4.55
C ASP A 176 16.00 12.09 -6.07
N ASP A 177 15.29 11.06 -6.52
CA ASP A 177 15.06 10.78 -7.93
C ASP A 177 13.92 11.64 -8.47
N THR A 178 14.17 12.38 -9.56
CA THR A 178 13.18 13.18 -10.28
C THR A 178 13.03 12.66 -11.71
N ALA A 179 11.81 12.68 -12.23
CA ALA A 179 11.54 12.32 -13.63
C ALA A 179 10.57 13.30 -14.29
N ILE A 180 10.78 13.54 -15.58
CA ILE A 180 10.00 14.42 -16.44
C ILE A 180 9.51 13.59 -17.63
N LEU A 181 8.20 13.45 -17.77
CA LEU A 181 7.54 12.80 -18.89
C LEU A 181 6.94 13.85 -19.83
N CYS A 182 7.38 13.82 -21.09
CA CYS A 182 6.84 14.64 -22.17
C CYS A 182 6.17 13.72 -23.20
N THR A 183 4.91 13.97 -23.55
CA THR A 183 4.18 13.22 -24.57
C THR A 183 3.77 14.15 -25.72
N GLY A 184 3.81 13.66 -26.95
CA GLY A 184 3.52 14.50 -28.12
C GLY A 184 3.53 13.71 -29.44
N PRO A 185 3.26 14.37 -30.57
CA PRO A 185 3.12 13.70 -31.86
C PRO A 185 4.45 13.22 -32.45
N SER A 186 5.60 13.80 -32.04
CA SER A 186 6.93 13.47 -32.57
C SER A 186 8.01 13.39 -31.48
N LEU A 187 9.07 12.63 -31.75
CA LEU A 187 10.19 12.49 -30.81
C LEU A 187 10.97 13.82 -30.72
N GLU A 188 11.10 14.52 -31.84
CA GLU A 188 11.76 15.82 -31.91
C GLU A 188 11.09 16.86 -31.02
N GLU A 189 9.76 16.94 -31.05
CA GLU A 189 9.00 17.85 -30.20
C GLU A 189 9.11 17.48 -28.71
N THR A 190 8.91 16.19 -28.39
CA THR A 190 8.98 15.74 -26.98
C THR A 190 10.40 15.91 -26.40
N SER A 191 11.46 15.68 -27.19
CA SER A 191 12.85 15.92 -26.78
C SER A 191 13.16 17.40 -26.58
N ARG A 192 12.64 18.29 -27.43
CA ARG A 192 12.75 19.75 -27.26
C ARG A 192 12.09 20.20 -25.96
N THR A 193 10.83 19.82 -25.75
CA THR A 193 10.08 20.16 -24.53
C THR A 193 10.74 19.59 -23.27
N ALA A 194 11.26 18.36 -23.34
CA ALA A 194 12.01 17.76 -22.24
C ALA A 194 13.29 18.55 -21.90
N SER A 195 14.01 19.04 -22.92
CA SER A 195 15.21 19.88 -22.73
C SER A 195 14.87 21.23 -22.07
N GLU A 196 13.75 21.85 -22.46
CA GLU A 196 13.25 23.09 -21.85
C GLU A 196 12.91 22.90 -20.37
N TYR A 197 12.17 21.83 -20.05
CA TYR A 197 11.80 21.50 -18.66
C TYR A 197 12.98 21.06 -17.80
N LEU A 198 14.01 20.45 -18.40
CA LEU A 198 15.26 20.14 -17.71
C LEU A 198 16.04 21.41 -17.41
N GLN A 199 16.14 22.36 -18.36
CA GLN A 199 16.81 23.64 -18.12
C GLN A 199 16.11 24.47 -17.04
N GLU A 200 14.77 24.51 -17.06
CA GLU A 200 13.99 25.14 -16.00
C GLU A 200 14.28 24.52 -14.63
N LEU A 201 14.36 23.18 -14.56
CA LEU A 201 14.69 22.44 -13.34
C LEU A 201 16.10 22.77 -12.84
N LEU A 202 17.09 22.84 -13.74
CA LEU A 202 18.47 23.20 -13.41
C LEU A 202 18.58 24.64 -12.89
N ASN A 203 17.90 25.59 -13.54
CA ASN A 203 17.87 27.00 -13.13
C ASN A 203 17.22 27.19 -11.76
N TRP A 204 16.09 26.52 -11.52
CA TRP A 204 15.45 26.52 -10.21
C TRP A 204 16.35 25.89 -9.15
N GLY A 205 17.01 24.77 -9.48
CA GLY A 205 17.97 24.10 -8.62
C GLY A 205 19.11 25.03 -8.21
N ALA A 206 19.75 25.69 -9.18
CA ALA A 206 20.84 26.64 -8.92
C ALA A 206 20.41 27.78 -7.98
N THR A 207 19.20 28.31 -8.20
CA THR A 207 18.64 29.38 -7.34
C THR A 207 18.31 28.87 -5.94
N ASN A 208 17.96 27.58 -5.78
CA ASN A 208 17.56 26.96 -4.52
C ASN A 208 18.63 26.06 -3.89
N GLY A 209 19.87 26.07 -4.40
CA GLY A 209 21.00 25.37 -3.77
C GLY A 209 20.91 23.85 -3.93
N ILE A 210 20.24 23.41 -5.00
CA ILE A 210 20.12 22.03 -5.43
C ILE A 210 20.90 21.89 -6.74
N SER A 211 21.78 20.91 -6.78
CA SER A 211 22.49 20.52 -8.00
C SER A 211 22.02 19.14 -8.43
N PHE A 212 22.03 18.87 -9.74
CA PHE A 212 21.70 17.57 -10.31
C PHE A 212 22.96 16.91 -10.85
N ASP A 213 23.07 15.59 -10.76
CA ASP A 213 24.22 14.84 -11.26
C ASP A 213 24.06 14.56 -12.77
N PRO A 214 24.83 15.22 -13.66
CA PRO A 214 24.68 15.04 -15.10
C PRO A 214 25.04 13.62 -15.54
N LYS A 215 25.91 12.91 -14.80
CA LYS A 215 26.33 11.53 -15.14
C LYS A 215 25.28 10.48 -14.81
N LYS A 216 24.28 10.85 -14.01
CA LYS A 216 23.14 10.00 -13.67
C LYS A 216 21.86 10.47 -14.34
N THR A 217 21.95 11.48 -15.19
CA THR A 217 20.80 11.92 -15.97
C THR A 217 20.63 10.96 -17.14
N GLU A 218 19.47 10.34 -17.24
CA GLU A 218 19.17 9.34 -18.27
C GLU A 218 17.97 9.79 -19.09
N VAL A 219 17.97 9.45 -20.37
CA VAL A 219 16.92 9.82 -21.33
C VAL A 219 16.40 8.54 -21.96
N MET A 220 15.08 8.38 -22.00
CA MET A 220 14.42 7.23 -22.59
C MET A 220 13.31 7.67 -23.54
N HIS A 221 13.30 7.13 -24.76
CA HIS A 221 12.26 7.38 -25.75
C HIS A 221 11.32 6.17 -25.88
N PHE A 222 10.02 6.45 -25.90
CA PHE A 222 8.96 5.47 -26.07
C PHE A 222 8.17 5.79 -27.33
N SER A 223 8.36 4.98 -28.37
CA SER A 223 7.67 5.13 -29.66
C SER A 223 7.01 3.81 -30.11
N PRO A 224 5.78 3.85 -30.65
CA PRO A 224 5.16 2.69 -31.28
C PRO A 224 5.91 2.20 -32.54
N ARG A 225 6.74 3.05 -33.15
CA ARG A 225 7.55 2.74 -34.35
C ARG A 225 9.03 2.72 -33.98
N ARG A 226 9.73 1.62 -34.25
CA ARG A 226 11.20 1.55 -34.15
C ARG A 226 11.83 2.46 -35.21
N ARG A 227 12.57 3.49 -34.81
CA ARG A 227 13.44 4.28 -35.70
C ARG A 227 14.88 3.77 -35.57
N LYS A 228 15.70 4.01 -36.60
CA LYS A 228 17.14 3.68 -36.60
C LYS A 228 17.99 4.73 -35.87
N THR A 229 17.47 5.94 -35.67
CA THR A 229 18.13 7.07 -35.01
C THR A 229 17.13 7.78 -34.09
N GLU A 230 17.51 7.98 -32.84
CA GLU A 230 16.72 8.66 -31.81
C GLU A 230 17.29 10.07 -31.58
N PRO A 231 16.46 11.13 -31.52
CA PRO A 231 16.94 12.50 -31.36
C PRO A 231 17.46 12.73 -29.94
N PRO A 232 18.73 13.16 -29.76
CA PRO A 232 19.31 13.30 -28.43
C PRO A 232 18.61 14.39 -27.63
N VAL A 233 18.28 14.11 -26.37
CA VAL A 233 18.07 15.16 -25.36
C VAL A 233 19.44 15.55 -24.85
N ARG A 234 19.78 16.85 -24.89
CA ARG A 234 21.09 17.34 -24.44
C ARG A 234 21.25 17.02 -22.95
N HIS A 235 22.18 16.10 -22.61
CA HIS A 235 22.62 15.66 -21.27
C HIS A 235 22.24 14.24 -20.77
N GLY A 236 22.15 13.19 -21.61
CA GLY A 236 22.00 11.83 -21.05
C GLY A 236 22.56 10.69 -21.91
N ASP A 237 22.86 9.57 -21.25
CA ASP A 237 23.14 8.27 -21.85
C ASP A 237 21.83 7.46 -22.01
N GLU A 238 21.73 6.60 -23.04
CA GLU A 238 20.57 5.71 -23.28
C GLU A 238 20.65 4.44 -22.41
N VAL A 239 19.50 3.96 -21.90
CA VAL A 239 19.41 2.73 -21.08
C VAL A 239 18.36 1.74 -21.61
N ASP A 240 18.75 0.47 -21.79
CA ASP A 240 17.85 -0.63 -22.16
C ASP A 240 17.25 -1.31 -20.90
N ILE A 241 15.93 -1.47 -20.90
CA ILE A 241 15.15 -2.14 -19.84
C ILE A 241 15.55 -3.61 -19.69
N GLN A 242 16.12 -4.26 -20.73
CA GLN A 242 16.55 -5.66 -20.67
C GLN A 242 17.64 -5.92 -19.62
N ASP A 243 18.59 -5.00 -19.43
CA ASP A 243 19.74 -5.16 -18.53
C ASP A 243 19.33 -5.22 -17.05
N THR A 244 18.21 -4.59 -16.70
CA THR A 244 17.69 -4.55 -15.33
C THR A 244 17.16 -5.92 -14.88
N PHE A 245 16.48 -6.65 -15.76
CA PHE A 245 15.94 -7.98 -15.44
C PHE A 245 17.02 -9.05 -15.33
N GLU A 246 18.07 -8.96 -16.15
CA GLU A 246 19.24 -9.83 -16.03
C GLU A 246 19.91 -9.63 -14.67
N THR A 247 20.00 -8.38 -14.21
CA THR A 247 20.52 -8.04 -12.89
C THR A 247 19.71 -8.65 -11.75
N TRP A 248 18.37 -8.61 -11.78
CA TRP A 248 17.54 -9.20 -10.71
C TRP A 248 17.59 -10.72 -10.70
N THR A 249 17.54 -11.36 -11.87
CA THR A 249 17.64 -12.82 -11.95
C THR A 249 19.01 -13.32 -11.49
N ALA A 250 20.10 -12.62 -11.82
CA ALA A 250 21.43 -12.91 -11.31
C ALA A 250 21.53 -12.74 -9.78
N LYS A 251 20.98 -11.66 -9.22
CA LYS A 251 20.92 -11.45 -7.76
C LYS A 251 20.14 -12.55 -7.05
N ALA A 252 18.98 -12.92 -7.59
CA ALA A 252 18.17 -14.01 -7.05
C ALA A 252 18.92 -15.36 -7.11
N GLN A 253 19.66 -15.64 -8.18
CA GLN A 253 20.49 -16.82 -8.30
C GLN A 253 21.64 -16.83 -7.30
N ALA A 254 22.29 -15.69 -7.05
CA ALA A 254 23.34 -15.56 -6.05
C ALA A 254 22.80 -15.87 -4.63
N VAL A 255 21.64 -15.31 -4.28
CA VAL A 255 20.97 -15.62 -3.00
C VAL A 255 20.60 -17.10 -2.93
N ALA A 256 20.02 -17.66 -4.00
CA ALA A 256 19.68 -19.08 -4.07
C ALA A 256 20.93 -19.98 -3.91
N HIS A 257 22.08 -19.55 -4.42
CA HIS A 257 23.35 -20.24 -4.25
C HIS A 257 23.82 -20.23 -2.79
N HIS A 258 23.75 -19.07 -2.12
CA HIS A 258 24.04 -18.98 -0.68
C HIS A 258 23.09 -19.82 0.17
N LEU A 259 21.80 -19.86 -0.16
CA LEU A 259 20.85 -20.75 0.54
C LEU A 259 21.20 -22.23 0.35
N ARG A 260 21.73 -22.58 -0.83
CA ARG A 260 22.17 -23.94 -1.10
C ARG A 260 23.38 -24.35 -0.26
N SER A 261 24.29 -23.43 0.08
CA SER A 261 25.42 -23.74 0.97
C SER A 261 25.00 -23.99 2.42
N LEU A 262 23.80 -23.58 2.82
CA LEU A 262 23.22 -23.86 4.14
C LEU A 262 22.60 -25.27 4.24
N ARG A 263 22.65 -26.05 3.16
CA ARG A 263 22.12 -27.41 3.09
C ARG A 263 23.23 -28.43 3.32
N ASN A 264 23.07 -29.25 4.36
CA ASN A 264 23.87 -30.44 4.65
C ASN A 264 22.93 -31.53 5.19
N THR A 265 23.05 -32.77 4.73
CA THR A 265 22.19 -33.89 5.19
C THR A 265 22.42 -34.26 6.65
N ARG A 266 23.54 -33.85 7.26
CA ARG A 266 23.87 -34.11 8.68
C ARG A 266 23.71 -32.90 9.60
N ARG A 267 23.97 -31.68 9.10
CA ARG A 267 23.98 -30.43 9.92
C ARG A 267 23.30 -29.23 9.23
N GLY A 268 22.52 -29.48 8.18
CA GLY A 268 21.90 -28.43 7.37
C GLY A 268 20.64 -27.87 7.99
N ALA A 269 20.23 -26.70 7.49
CA ALA A 269 18.93 -26.13 7.83
C ALA A 269 17.79 -27.06 7.39
N LEU A 270 16.73 -27.12 8.20
CA LEU A 270 15.50 -27.86 7.87
C LEU A 270 14.92 -27.38 6.53
N PRO A 271 14.39 -28.28 5.68
CA PRO A 271 13.76 -27.87 4.41
C PRO A 271 12.69 -26.80 4.56
N SER A 272 11.89 -26.85 5.63
CA SER A 272 10.89 -25.82 5.97
C SER A 272 11.52 -24.45 6.27
N ALA A 273 12.69 -24.41 6.90
CA ALA A 273 13.43 -23.18 7.15
C ALA A 273 14.00 -22.60 5.85
N VAL A 274 14.57 -23.45 4.98
CA VAL A 274 15.06 -23.03 3.66
C VAL A 274 13.90 -22.57 2.77
N GLN A 275 12.75 -23.23 2.81
CA GLN A 275 11.54 -22.80 2.11
C GLN A 275 11.10 -21.41 2.55
N ARG A 276 11.08 -21.13 3.87
CA ARG A 276 10.82 -19.78 4.39
C ARG A 276 11.85 -18.77 3.89
N ALA A 277 13.13 -19.13 3.86
CA ALA A 277 14.19 -18.25 3.36
C ALA A 277 14.05 -17.97 1.85
N VAL A 278 13.65 -18.96 1.03
CA VAL A 278 13.36 -18.75 -0.40
C VAL A 278 12.20 -17.77 -0.57
N ARG A 279 11.09 -17.96 0.17
CA ARG A 279 9.94 -17.04 0.16
C ARG A 279 10.28 -15.63 0.64
N ALA A 280 11.19 -15.50 1.61
CA ALA A 280 11.57 -14.23 2.20
C ALA A 280 12.66 -13.47 1.43
N CYS A 281 13.58 -14.18 0.77
CA CYS A 281 14.78 -13.58 0.18
C CYS A 281 14.85 -13.71 -1.35
N VAL A 282 14.35 -14.79 -1.94
CA VAL A 282 14.43 -15.03 -3.40
C VAL A 282 13.19 -14.50 -4.11
N GLU A 283 12.00 -14.83 -3.62
CA GLU A 283 10.74 -14.40 -4.24
C GLU A 283 10.62 -12.87 -4.33
N PRO A 284 10.95 -12.06 -3.31
CA PRO A 284 10.85 -10.61 -3.42
C PRO A 284 11.80 -10.00 -4.45
N ILE A 285 12.98 -10.59 -4.65
CA ILE A 285 13.94 -10.15 -5.69
C ILE A 285 13.39 -10.47 -7.08
N LEU A 286 12.88 -11.69 -7.27
CA LEU A 286 12.31 -12.09 -8.56
C LEU A 286 11.05 -11.28 -8.90
N LEU A 287 10.17 -11.07 -7.92
CA LEU A 287 8.86 -10.45 -8.11
C LEU A 287 8.90 -8.92 -7.92
N PHE A 288 10.09 -8.30 -7.85
CA PHE A 288 10.20 -6.87 -7.68
C PHE A 288 9.59 -6.12 -8.87
N GLY A 289 8.75 -5.13 -8.58
CA GLY A 289 8.12 -4.26 -9.57
C GLY A 289 7.10 -4.93 -10.49
N VAL A 290 6.66 -6.17 -10.20
CA VAL A 290 5.67 -6.92 -11.01
C VAL A 290 4.42 -6.09 -11.27
N GLU A 291 4.00 -5.30 -10.28
CA GLU A 291 2.86 -4.39 -10.33
C GLU A 291 2.97 -3.36 -11.46
N ALA A 292 4.19 -2.97 -11.83
CA ALA A 292 4.47 -2.01 -12.88
C ALA A 292 4.71 -2.70 -14.25
N TRP A 293 5.55 -3.74 -14.29
CA TRP A 293 6.01 -4.29 -15.57
C TRP A 293 5.16 -5.45 -16.11
N TYR A 294 4.46 -6.24 -15.28
CA TYR A 294 3.78 -7.45 -15.73
C TYR A 294 2.41 -7.17 -16.37
N PRO A 295 2.20 -7.46 -17.67
CA PRO A 295 0.95 -7.17 -18.36
C PRO A 295 -0.16 -8.22 -18.17
N GLY A 296 0.12 -9.35 -17.50
CA GLY A 296 -0.71 -10.56 -17.57
C GLY A 296 -0.32 -11.46 -18.75
N THR A 297 -1.05 -12.56 -18.93
CA THR A 297 -0.86 -13.52 -20.04
C THR A 297 -1.25 -12.95 -21.41
N THR A 298 -2.17 -11.99 -21.43
CA THR A 298 -2.65 -11.33 -22.65
C THR A 298 -2.36 -9.83 -22.65
N LEU A 299 -2.36 -9.22 -23.84
CA LEU A 299 -2.21 -7.78 -24.05
C LEU A 299 -3.24 -7.29 -25.10
N PRO A 300 -3.94 -6.17 -24.86
CA PRO A 300 -4.77 -5.52 -25.88
C PRO A 300 -3.91 -4.98 -27.02
N ARG A 301 -4.45 -4.99 -28.24
CA ARG A 301 -3.80 -4.35 -29.40
C ARG A 301 -4.04 -2.85 -29.39
N TRP A 302 -3.00 -2.05 -29.63
CA TRP A 302 -3.07 -0.57 -29.68
C TRP A 302 -4.19 -0.04 -30.60
N ARG A 303 -4.29 -0.57 -31.82
CA ARG A 303 -5.29 -0.12 -32.82
C ARG A 303 -6.66 -0.79 -32.69
N GLN A 304 -6.74 -1.92 -31.99
CA GLN A 304 -7.99 -2.69 -31.79
C GLN A 304 -8.04 -3.22 -30.35
N PRO A 305 -8.30 -2.37 -29.34
CA PRO A 305 -8.17 -2.74 -27.93
C PRO A 305 -9.11 -3.85 -27.46
N THR A 306 -10.18 -4.13 -28.22
CA THR A 306 -11.12 -5.24 -27.97
C THR A 306 -10.54 -6.61 -28.34
N LYS A 307 -9.45 -6.66 -29.12
CA LYS A 307 -8.75 -7.90 -29.45
C LYS A 307 -7.50 -8.02 -28.59
N GLU A 308 -7.42 -9.12 -27.86
CA GLU A 308 -6.24 -9.47 -27.05
C GLU A 308 -5.34 -10.47 -27.78
N GLY A 309 -4.03 -10.36 -27.56
CA GLY A 309 -3.03 -11.34 -28.01
C GLY A 309 -2.12 -11.78 -26.86
N PRO A 310 -1.25 -12.78 -27.07
CA PRO A 310 -0.32 -13.22 -26.02
C PRO A 310 0.67 -12.11 -25.66
N SER A 311 0.94 -11.92 -24.38
CA SER A 311 1.95 -10.97 -23.92
C SER A 311 3.36 -11.44 -24.30
N ARG A 312 4.28 -10.51 -24.59
CA ARG A 312 5.65 -10.82 -25.06
C ARG A 312 6.64 -10.99 -23.91
N ILE A 313 6.30 -11.80 -22.90
CA ILE A 313 7.09 -11.95 -21.66
C ILE A 313 7.68 -13.36 -21.47
N GLN A 314 7.50 -14.25 -22.44
CA GLN A 314 7.86 -15.67 -22.30
C GLN A 314 9.37 -15.84 -22.00
N GLN A 315 10.23 -15.06 -22.64
CA GLN A 315 11.68 -15.11 -22.40
C GLN A 315 12.03 -14.70 -20.96
N LEU A 316 11.38 -13.65 -20.43
CA LEU A 316 11.56 -13.23 -19.05
C LEU A 316 11.08 -14.31 -18.07
N VAL A 317 9.88 -14.84 -18.29
CA VAL A 317 9.30 -15.93 -17.49
C VAL A 317 10.23 -17.17 -17.47
N ARG A 318 10.87 -17.51 -18.60
CA ARG A 318 11.86 -18.59 -18.68
C ARG A 318 13.09 -18.29 -17.81
N LYS A 319 13.66 -17.08 -17.89
CA LYS A 319 14.81 -16.65 -17.06
C LYS A 319 14.48 -16.72 -15.56
N MET A 320 13.32 -16.19 -15.16
CA MET A 320 12.86 -16.24 -13.76
C MET A 320 12.59 -17.67 -13.29
N SER A 321 11.99 -18.51 -14.14
CA SER A 321 11.76 -19.92 -13.84
C SER A 321 13.07 -20.67 -13.57
N LYS A 322 14.14 -20.37 -14.32
CA LYS A 322 15.47 -20.95 -14.07
C LYS A 322 16.00 -20.59 -12.68
N ALA A 323 15.92 -19.31 -12.30
CA ALA A 323 16.34 -18.84 -10.97
C ALA A 323 15.50 -19.49 -9.85
N LEU A 324 14.18 -19.55 -10.02
CA LEU A 324 13.28 -20.17 -9.04
C LEU A 324 13.54 -21.68 -8.87
N LYS A 325 13.78 -22.40 -9.97
CA LYS A 325 14.14 -23.83 -9.93
C LYS A 325 15.48 -24.07 -9.21
N GLN A 326 16.42 -23.14 -9.32
CA GLN A 326 17.68 -23.22 -8.55
C GLN A 326 17.42 -23.07 -7.05
N ALA A 327 16.53 -22.15 -6.66
CA ALA A 327 16.12 -21.97 -5.27
C ALA A 327 15.34 -23.18 -4.71
N ILE A 328 14.41 -23.75 -5.50
CA ILE A 328 13.66 -24.96 -5.12
C ILE A 328 14.59 -26.14 -4.85
N ARG A 329 15.64 -26.29 -5.66
CA ARG A 329 16.67 -27.33 -5.45
C ARG A 329 17.57 -27.07 -4.22
N ALA A 330 17.52 -25.88 -3.62
CA ALA A 330 18.11 -25.65 -2.30
C ALA A 330 17.22 -26.23 -1.17
N ILE A 331 15.90 -26.27 -1.37
CA ILE A 331 14.93 -26.82 -0.42
C ILE A 331 14.97 -28.35 -0.43
N LEU A 332 14.88 -28.95 -1.63
CA LEU A 332 14.75 -30.39 -1.79
C LEU A 332 16.08 -31.05 -2.20
N PRO A 333 16.47 -32.20 -1.60
CA PRO A 333 17.63 -32.97 -2.03
C PRO A 333 17.33 -33.82 -3.27
N THR A 334 16.83 -33.19 -4.33
CA THR A 334 16.36 -33.87 -5.56
C THR A 334 17.41 -33.87 -6.68
N TRP A 335 17.42 -34.93 -7.50
CA TRP A 335 18.25 -35.02 -8.71
C TRP A 335 17.92 -33.94 -9.74
N LYS A 336 18.88 -33.60 -10.60
CA LYS A 336 18.68 -32.61 -11.68
C LYS A 336 17.53 -33.00 -12.63
N THR A 337 17.36 -34.31 -12.86
CA THR A 337 16.37 -34.94 -13.75
C THR A 337 14.94 -34.99 -13.17
N THR A 338 14.75 -34.62 -11.91
CA THR A 338 13.42 -34.65 -11.26
C THR A 338 12.40 -33.81 -12.05
N PRO A 339 11.20 -34.37 -12.36
CA PRO A 339 10.17 -33.64 -13.08
C PRO A 339 9.81 -32.29 -12.42
N ILE A 340 9.67 -31.23 -13.22
CA ILE A 340 9.46 -29.86 -12.73
C ILE A 340 8.16 -29.75 -11.91
N ALA A 341 7.10 -30.45 -12.31
CA ALA A 341 5.83 -30.44 -11.58
C ALA A 341 5.99 -30.98 -10.15
N VAL A 342 6.77 -32.06 -9.99
CA VAL A 342 7.08 -32.66 -8.69
C VAL A 342 7.90 -31.69 -7.84
N LEU A 343 8.90 -31.01 -8.42
CA LEU A 343 9.69 -30.01 -7.70
C LEU A 343 8.83 -28.90 -7.09
N HIS A 344 7.86 -28.37 -7.84
CA HIS A 344 6.96 -27.33 -7.32
C HIS A 344 6.02 -27.84 -6.24
N ARG A 345 5.46 -29.05 -6.42
CA ARG A 345 4.56 -29.67 -5.44
C ARG A 345 5.28 -29.93 -4.11
N GLU A 346 6.39 -30.66 -4.14
CA GLU A 346 7.11 -31.08 -2.92
C GLU A 346 7.79 -29.91 -2.20
N SER A 347 8.24 -28.89 -2.94
CA SER A 347 8.84 -27.71 -2.31
C SER A 347 7.82 -26.74 -1.75
N GLY A 348 6.53 -26.91 -2.07
CA GLY A 348 5.47 -25.95 -1.74
C GLY A 348 5.71 -24.55 -2.33
N ILE A 349 6.52 -24.42 -3.38
CA ILE A 349 6.78 -23.15 -4.07
C ILE A 349 6.04 -23.17 -5.42
N PRO A 350 5.03 -22.31 -5.64
CA PRO A 350 4.30 -22.26 -6.90
C PRO A 350 5.19 -21.95 -8.12
N PRO A 351 4.80 -22.40 -9.33
CA PRO A 351 5.42 -21.95 -10.56
C PRO A 351 5.38 -20.42 -10.71
N ILE A 352 6.37 -19.86 -11.42
CA ILE A 352 6.54 -18.40 -11.52
C ILE A 352 5.30 -17.68 -12.09
N HIS A 353 4.57 -18.28 -13.03
CA HIS A 353 3.36 -17.68 -13.59
C HIS A 353 2.26 -17.48 -12.54
N GLN A 354 2.10 -18.44 -11.61
CA GLN A 354 1.14 -18.32 -10.51
C GLN A 354 1.58 -17.25 -9.51
N LEU A 355 2.87 -17.14 -9.25
CA LEU A 355 3.43 -16.08 -8.41
C LEU A 355 3.18 -14.68 -9.01
N LEU A 356 3.33 -14.53 -10.33
CA LEU A 356 3.07 -13.29 -11.06
C LEU A 356 1.59 -12.90 -11.03
N GLU A 357 0.68 -13.82 -11.35
CA GLU A 357 -0.76 -13.55 -11.30
C GLU A 357 -1.24 -13.30 -9.86
N ALA A 358 -0.71 -14.03 -8.86
CA ALA A 358 -1.01 -13.78 -7.46
C ALA A 358 -0.52 -12.38 -7.01
N ARG A 359 0.62 -11.90 -7.51
CA ARG A 359 1.10 -10.53 -7.25
C ARG A 359 0.22 -9.49 -7.92
N ARG A 360 -0.20 -9.74 -9.17
CA ARG A 360 -1.12 -8.86 -9.90
C ARG A 360 -2.49 -8.75 -9.21
N LEU A 361 -3.03 -9.86 -8.69
CA LEU A 361 -4.26 -9.86 -7.92
C LEU A 361 -4.11 -9.08 -6.59
N ARG A 362 -2.99 -9.27 -5.88
CA ARG A 362 -2.66 -8.46 -4.69
C ARG A 362 -2.52 -6.97 -5.02
N PHE A 363 -1.98 -6.63 -6.19
CA PHE A 363 -1.91 -5.25 -6.62
C PHE A 363 -3.29 -4.66 -6.90
N SER A 364 -4.21 -5.43 -7.48
CA SER A 364 -5.62 -5.03 -7.60
C SER A 364 -6.22 -4.67 -6.23
N ALA A 365 -6.07 -5.54 -5.23
CA ALA A 365 -6.56 -5.27 -3.87
C ALA A 365 -5.87 -4.05 -3.24
N ARG A 366 -4.55 -3.91 -3.44
CA ARG A 366 -3.81 -2.72 -3.02
C ARG A 366 -4.42 -1.47 -3.63
N ILE A 367 -4.66 -1.42 -4.94
CA ILE A 367 -5.26 -0.26 -5.63
C ILE A 367 -6.58 0.14 -4.97
N LYS A 368 -7.44 -0.83 -4.59
CA LYS A 368 -8.72 -0.55 -3.89
C LYS A 368 -8.52 0.03 -2.48
N SER A 369 -7.44 -0.34 -1.80
CA SER A 369 -7.09 0.16 -0.45
C SER A 369 -6.46 1.56 -0.42
N LEU A 370 -6.21 2.17 -1.57
CA LEU A 370 -5.60 3.50 -1.69
C LEU A 370 -6.66 4.61 -1.58
N ASP A 371 -6.26 5.72 -0.97
CA ASP A 371 -7.05 6.94 -0.86
C ASP A 371 -7.32 7.58 -2.23
N GLN A 372 -8.37 8.39 -2.32
CA GLN A 372 -8.76 9.03 -3.59
C GLN A 372 -7.71 10.00 -4.15
N ALA A 373 -6.88 10.61 -3.30
CA ALA A 373 -5.82 11.52 -3.75
C ALA A 373 -4.62 10.79 -4.34
N HIS A 374 -4.54 9.45 -4.20
CA HIS A 374 -3.43 8.66 -4.70
C HIS A 374 -3.38 8.66 -6.25
N PRO A 375 -2.19 8.81 -6.88
CA PRO A 375 -2.06 8.91 -8.35
C PRO A 375 -2.63 7.72 -9.11
N LEU A 376 -2.44 6.49 -8.59
CA LEU A 376 -3.05 5.28 -9.16
C LEU A 376 -4.59 5.25 -9.04
N ALA A 377 -5.14 5.77 -7.93
CA ALA A 377 -6.59 5.81 -7.76
C ALA A 377 -7.21 6.74 -8.80
N LYS A 378 -6.64 7.95 -8.98
CA LYS A 378 -7.09 8.91 -10.02
C LYS A 378 -7.09 8.31 -11.43
N ARG A 379 -6.05 7.56 -11.80
CA ARG A 379 -5.91 6.93 -13.13
C ARG A 379 -6.84 5.72 -13.37
N THR A 380 -7.44 5.19 -12.30
CA THR A 380 -8.32 4.02 -12.35
C THR A 380 -9.79 4.37 -12.16
N ILE A 381 -10.12 5.62 -11.83
CA ILE A 381 -11.50 6.11 -11.80
C ILE A 381 -11.99 6.20 -13.24
N GLU A 382 -12.95 5.34 -13.58
CA GLU A 382 -13.69 5.44 -14.84
C GLU A 382 -14.71 6.58 -14.67
N ALA A 383 -14.73 7.54 -15.61
CA ALA A 383 -15.70 8.62 -15.58
C ALA A 383 -17.12 8.03 -15.67
N ALA A 384 -18.01 8.45 -14.76
CA ALA A 384 -19.41 8.05 -14.83
C ALA A 384 -19.99 8.41 -16.22
N PRO A 385 -20.79 7.51 -16.83
CA PRO A 385 -21.42 7.81 -18.11
C PRO A 385 -22.26 9.08 -17.96
N ARG A 386 -21.96 10.09 -18.77
CA ARG A 386 -22.76 11.32 -18.80
C ARG A 386 -24.18 10.96 -19.28
N PRO A 387 -25.24 11.54 -18.70
CA PRO A 387 -26.59 11.31 -19.19
C PRO A 387 -26.67 11.69 -20.68
N VAL A 388 -27.24 10.78 -21.48
CA VAL A 388 -27.35 10.98 -22.92
C VAL A 388 -28.40 12.06 -23.20
N ILE A 389 -27.95 13.19 -23.71
CA ILE A 389 -28.77 14.27 -24.23
C ILE A 389 -29.28 13.84 -25.62
N LYS A 390 -30.54 13.43 -25.72
CA LYS A 390 -31.13 12.88 -26.96
C LYS A 390 -30.92 13.75 -28.22
N CYS A 391 -30.77 15.06 -28.07
CA CYS A 391 -30.59 16.02 -29.16
C CYS A 391 -29.19 16.02 -29.78
N ILE A 392 -28.19 15.37 -29.17
CA ILE A 392 -26.82 15.29 -29.68
C ILE A 392 -26.60 13.89 -30.24
N LYS A 393 -25.90 13.72 -31.38
CA LYS A 393 -25.60 12.36 -31.87
C LYS A 393 -24.79 11.59 -30.82
N LEU A 394 -25.16 10.35 -30.52
CA LEU A 394 -24.53 9.51 -29.48
C LEU A 394 -23.00 9.46 -29.60
N LYS A 395 -22.46 9.44 -30.83
CA LYS A 395 -21.02 9.46 -31.10
C LYS A 395 -20.26 10.69 -30.58
N TYR A 396 -20.93 11.83 -30.40
CA TYR A 396 -20.35 13.06 -29.82
C TYR A 396 -20.54 13.15 -28.30
N GLN A 397 -21.36 12.25 -27.74
CA GLN A 397 -21.66 12.20 -26.30
C GLN A 397 -20.93 11.08 -25.58
N LEU A 398 -20.60 10.01 -26.30
CA LEU A 398 -19.80 8.92 -25.76
C LEU A 398 -18.39 9.44 -25.47
N PRO A 399 -17.89 9.29 -24.23
CA PRO A 399 -16.50 9.62 -23.94
C PRO A 399 -15.58 8.81 -24.86
N PRO A 400 -14.40 9.36 -25.24
CA PRO A 400 -13.43 8.60 -25.99
C PRO A 400 -13.14 7.28 -25.27
N LYS A 401 -13.15 6.16 -26.01
CA LYS A 401 -12.89 4.83 -25.44
C LYS A 401 -11.53 4.85 -24.76
N THR A 402 -11.53 4.79 -23.43
CA THR A 402 -10.32 4.74 -22.61
C THR A 402 -9.54 3.45 -22.91
N PHE A 403 -8.24 3.55 -23.17
CA PHE A 403 -7.44 2.37 -23.47
C PHE A 403 -7.32 1.48 -22.21
N PRO A 404 -7.45 0.14 -22.34
CA PRO A 404 -7.31 -0.79 -21.22
C PRO A 404 -5.82 -0.98 -20.86
N THR A 405 -5.21 0.04 -20.26
CA THR A 405 -3.83 -0.02 -19.75
C THR A 405 -3.62 -1.17 -18.77
N ARG A 406 -2.36 -1.56 -18.53
CA ARG A 406 -2.00 -2.57 -17.51
C ARG A 406 -2.61 -2.24 -16.14
N LEU A 407 -2.52 -0.98 -15.73
CA LEU A 407 -3.09 -0.49 -14.47
C LEU A 407 -4.61 -0.68 -14.42
N ARG A 408 -5.35 -0.22 -15.43
CA ARG A 408 -6.82 -0.34 -15.47
C ARG A 408 -7.27 -1.79 -15.52
N ARG A 409 -6.62 -2.63 -16.34
CA ARG A 409 -6.87 -4.07 -16.40
C ARG A 409 -6.62 -4.77 -15.07
N THR A 410 -5.57 -4.37 -14.35
CA THR A 410 -5.28 -4.92 -13.02
C THR A 410 -6.30 -4.45 -11.99
N ASN A 411 -6.71 -3.18 -12.02
CA ASN A 411 -7.78 -2.66 -11.17
C ASN A 411 -9.12 -3.39 -11.39
N ARG A 412 -9.40 -3.88 -12.59
CA ARG A 412 -10.63 -4.63 -12.92
C ARG A 412 -10.62 -6.10 -12.46
N LEU A 413 -9.50 -6.64 -11.96
CA LEU A 413 -9.44 -8.03 -11.48
C LEU A 413 -10.29 -8.26 -10.22
N LEU A 414 -10.47 -7.23 -9.41
CA LEU A 414 -11.34 -7.24 -8.24
C LEU A 414 -12.41 -6.16 -8.38
N GLU A 415 -13.58 -6.45 -7.84
CA GLU A 415 -14.70 -5.52 -7.77
C GLU A 415 -14.33 -4.23 -7.02
N ASN A 416 -15.08 -3.16 -7.28
CA ASN A 416 -14.90 -1.90 -6.58
C ASN A 416 -15.45 -2.02 -5.15
N CYS A 417 -14.69 -1.52 -4.18
CA CYS A 417 -15.13 -1.37 -2.81
C CYS A 417 -15.13 0.11 -2.41
N GLN A 418 -15.72 0.41 -1.26
CA GLN A 418 -15.54 1.71 -0.64
C GLN A 418 -14.06 1.96 -0.33
N ARG A 419 -13.50 3.04 -0.88
CA ARG A 419 -12.10 3.41 -0.67
C ARG A 419 -11.91 4.00 0.74
N PRO A 420 -10.87 3.59 1.49
CA PRO A 420 -10.56 4.20 2.77
C PRO A 420 -10.03 5.63 2.58
N VAL A 421 -10.31 6.48 3.56
CA VAL A 421 -9.69 7.78 3.72
C VAL A 421 -8.38 7.63 4.48
N LEU A 422 -7.40 8.48 4.15
CA LEU A 422 -6.16 8.54 4.90
C LEU A 422 -6.40 9.22 6.26
N ILE A 423 -6.39 8.45 7.34
CA ILE A 423 -6.65 8.93 8.70
C ILE A 423 -5.38 9.52 9.33
N PRO A 424 -5.47 10.64 10.09
CA PRO A 424 -4.33 11.16 10.83
C PRO A 424 -3.83 10.17 11.89
N PRO A 425 -2.52 10.18 12.22
CA PRO A 425 -2.03 9.41 13.36
C PRO A 425 -2.71 9.87 14.65
N LYS A 426 -3.50 8.99 15.28
CA LYS A 426 -4.10 9.25 16.61
C LYS A 426 -3.09 8.87 17.69
N TYR A 427 -2.92 9.76 18.66
CA TYR A 427 -2.15 9.52 19.88
C TYR A 427 -3.09 9.81 21.05
N SER A 428 -3.50 8.79 21.81
CA SER A 428 -4.32 8.99 23.00
C SER A 428 -3.42 9.45 24.15
N HIS A 429 -3.89 10.41 24.95
CA HIS A 429 -3.21 10.85 26.16
C HIS A 429 -3.26 9.77 27.26
N GLU A 430 -4.29 8.92 27.22
CA GLU A 430 -4.46 7.82 28.16
C GLU A 430 -4.12 6.47 27.50
N PRO A 431 -3.43 5.57 28.24
CA PRO A 431 -3.29 4.18 27.84
C PRO A 431 -4.68 3.56 27.72
N GLN A 432 -5.01 3.01 26.54
CA GLN A 432 -6.24 2.25 26.42
C GLN A 432 -6.10 0.97 27.26
N GLN A 433 -6.97 0.82 28.27
CA GLN A 433 -7.03 -0.43 29.03
C GLN A 433 -7.21 -1.62 28.08
N PRO A 434 -6.46 -2.72 28.27
CA PRO A 434 -6.60 -3.91 27.45
C PRO A 434 -8.05 -4.40 27.47
N LEU A 435 -8.57 -4.79 26.31
CA LEU A 435 -9.94 -5.31 26.20
C LEU A 435 -10.12 -6.70 26.82
N GLN A 436 -9.04 -7.48 26.87
CA GLN A 436 -9.02 -8.80 27.47
C GLN A 436 -7.79 -8.89 28.37
N THR A 437 -8.02 -9.16 29.65
CA THR A 437 -6.98 -9.29 30.69
C THR A 437 -7.02 -10.63 31.41
N ALA A 438 -8.06 -11.44 31.16
CA ALA A 438 -8.35 -12.70 31.84
C ALA A 438 -8.89 -13.77 30.87
N SER A 439 -9.12 -14.99 31.38
CA SER A 439 -9.78 -16.07 30.63
C SER A 439 -11.22 -15.70 30.23
N LYS A 440 -11.83 -16.46 29.32
CA LYS A 440 -13.21 -16.20 28.88
C LYS A 440 -14.20 -16.39 30.05
N GLU A 441 -14.00 -17.43 30.84
CA GLU A 441 -14.85 -17.79 31.96
C GLU A 441 -14.79 -16.75 33.09
N GLU A 442 -13.58 -16.27 33.42
CA GLU A 442 -13.41 -15.18 34.39
C GLU A 442 -14.02 -13.88 33.88
N SER A 443 -13.81 -13.56 32.60
CA SER A 443 -14.37 -12.36 31.97
C SER A 443 -15.89 -12.37 31.95
N ALA A 444 -16.52 -13.54 31.82
CA ALA A 444 -17.98 -13.70 31.84
C ALA A 444 -18.53 -13.42 33.26
N LYS A 445 -17.94 -14.03 34.29
CA LYS A 445 -18.31 -13.78 35.70
C LYS A 445 -18.15 -12.32 36.10
N ASP A 446 -17.06 -11.70 35.66
CA ASP A 446 -16.81 -10.27 35.90
C ASP A 446 -17.81 -9.38 35.15
N PHE A 447 -18.24 -9.78 33.96
CA PHE A 447 -19.29 -9.09 33.21
C PHE A 447 -20.65 -9.19 33.92
N ASP A 448 -21.03 -10.36 34.41
CA ASP A 448 -22.28 -10.55 35.16
C ASP A 448 -22.31 -9.73 36.45
N ARG A 449 -21.20 -9.73 37.21
CA ARG A 449 -21.06 -8.87 38.39
C ARG A 449 -21.19 -7.40 38.03
N TRP A 450 -20.53 -6.98 36.95
CA TRP A 450 -20.62 -5.60 36.47
C TRP A 450 -22.05 -5.23 36.03
N LEU A 451 -22.77 -6.12 35.35
CA LEU A 451 -24.16 -5.92 34.93
C LEU A 451 -25.12 -5.78 36.12
N GLN A 452 -24.76 -6.30 37.30
CA GLN A 452 -25.49 -6.05 38.55
C GLN A 452 -25.24 -4.66 39.14
N THR A 453 -24.11 -4.04 38.81
CA THR A 453 -23.72 -2.72 39.35
C THR A 453 -24.10 -1.55 38.45
N ILE A 454 -24.50 -1.80 37.20
CA ILE A 454 -24.81 -0.74 36.25
C ILE A 454 -26.14 -0.03 36.64
N PRO A 455 -26.22 1.31 36.57
CA PRO A 455 -27.48 2.02 36.85
C PRO A 455 -28.61 1.55 35.93
N SER A 456 -29.83 1.38 36.47
CA SER A 456 -31.00 0.86 35.75
C SER A 456 -31.39 1.69 34.51
N LEU A 457 -31.08 2.98 34.51
CA LEU A 457 -31.29 3.89 33.37
C LEU A 457 -30.21 3.79 32.29
N SER A 458 -29.19 2.95 32.46
CA SER A 458 -28.15 2.75 31.44
C SER A 458 -28.65 1.84 30.33
N LEU A 459 -28.25 2.14 29.10
CA LEU A 459 -28.51 1.31 27.93
C LEU A 459 -27.31 0.41 27.66
N VAL A 460 -27.55 -0.90 27.54
CA VAL A 460 -26.53 -1.88 27.15
C VAL A 460 -26.88 -2.40 25.76
N VAL A 461 -26.02 -2.10 24.79
CA VAL A 461 -26.16 -2.57 23.41
C VAL A 461 -25.31 -3.81 23.26
N TYR A 462 -25.90 -4.93 22.91
CA TYR A 462 -25.17 -6.13 22.48
C TYR A 462 -25.21 -6.19 20.97
N SER A 463 -24.07 -6.45 20.34
CA SER A 463 -23.97 -6.60 18.89
C SER A 463 -23.08 -7.77 18.53
N ASP A 464 -23.42 -8.43 17.44
CA ASP A 464 -22.65 -9.54 16.89
C ASP A 464 -22.67 -9.54 15.35
N GLY A 465 -21.73 -10.27 14.74
CA GLY A 465 -21.65 -10.53 13.32
C GLY A 465 -21.51 -12.02 13.02
N SER A 466 -22.24 -12.49 12.00
CA SER A 466 -22.21 -13.89 11.58
C SER A 466 -21.92 -14.05 10.09
N LEU A 467 -21.46 -15.24 9.71
CA LEU A 467 -21.24 -15.63 8.32
C LEU A 467 -21.90 -16.98 8.07
N SER A 468 -22.87 -16.99 7.16
CA SER A 468 -23.53 -18.22 6.73
C SER A 468 -22.57 -19.15 5.96
N PRO A 469 -22.88 -20.46 5.86
CA PRO A 469 -22.10 -21.40 5.04
C PRO A 469 -22.01 -21.01 3.56
N SER A 470 -23.00 -20.27 3.04
CA SER A 470 -23.01 -19.72 1.68
C SER A 470 -22.16 -18.45 1.54
N GLY A 471 -21.58 -17.93 2.62
CA GLY A 471 -20.72 -16.75 2.63
C GLY A 471 -21.46 -15.41 2.73
N ALA A 472 -22.75 -15.41 3.08
CA ALA A 472 -23.50 -14.18 3.36
C ALA A 472 -23.24 -13.71 4.80
N ALA A 473 -22.79 -12.46 4.95
CA ALA A 473 -22.48 -11.84 6.23
C ALA A 473 -23.69 -11.05 6.77
N GLY A 474 -24.07 -11.32 8.01
CA GLY A 474 -25.19 -10.69 8.70
C GLY A 474 -24.75 -10.05 10.01
N TYR A 475 -25.38 -8.95 10.40
CA TYR A 475 -25.20 -8.31 11.69
C TYR A 475 -26.49 -8.37 12.50
N GLY A 476 -26.35 -8.41 13.82
CA GLY A 476 -27.46 -8.35 14.77
C GLY A 476 -27.13 -7.41 15.91
N TYR A 477 -28.14 -6.75 16.45
CA TYR A 477 -27.99 -6.03 17.72
C TYR A 477 -29.28 -6.09 18.55
N VAL A 478 -29.11 -5.98 19.86
CA VAL A 478 -30.19 -5.79 20.82
C VAL A 478 -29.79 -4.71 21.83
N VAL A 479 -30.72 -3.83 22.18
CA VAL A 479 -30.54 -2.79 23.20
C VAL A 479 -31.35 -3.19 24.43
N HIS A 480 -30.67 -3.33 25.55
CA HIS A 480 -31.28 -3.61 26.85
C HIS A 480 -31.30 -2.35 27.71
N GLN A 481 -32.39 -2.19 28.46
CA GLN A 481 -32.50 -1.26 29.58
C GLN A 481 -33.06 -2.05 30.76
N ASP A 482 -32.45 -1.94 31.93
CA ASP A 482 -32.83 -2.71 33.12
C ASP A 482 -32.99 -4.23 32.83
N ARG A 483 -32.05 -4.79 32.07
CA ARG A 483 -32.01 -6.21 31.63
C ARG A 483 -33.19 -6.67 30.76
N ARG A 484 -34.01 -5.74 30.27
CA ARG A 484 -35.09 -6.03 29.34
C ARG A 484 -34.73 -5.51 27.96
N SER A 485 -35.01 -6.31 26.94
CA SER A 485 -34.86 -5.88 25.55
C SER A 485 -35.85 -4.77 25.22
N VAL A 486 -35.34 -3.62 24.79
CA VAL A 486 -36.13 -2.44 24.42
C VAL A 486 -36.30 -2.36 22.90
N CYS A 487 -35.24 -2.62 22.16
CA CYS A 487 -35.28 -2.71 20.71
C CYS A 487 -34.19 -3.65 20.20
N GLN A 488 -34.43 -4.22 19.03
CA GLN A 488 -33.53 -5.14 18.37
C GLN A 488 -33.74 -5.07 16.88
N ASP A 489 -32.71 -5.38 16.11
CA ASP A 489 -32.81 -5.50 14.67
C ASP A 489 -31.67 -6.35 14.11
N ALA A 490 -31.80 -6.78 12.87
CA ALA A 490 -30.81 -7.54 12.14
C ALA A 490 -30.75 -7.07 10.69
N GLY A 491 -29.60 -7.26 10.06
CA GLY A 491 -29.43 -6.88 8.65
C GLY A 491 -28.36 -7.68 7.95
N ARG A 492 -28.44 -7.70 6.62
CA ARG A 492 -27.42 -8.28 5.75
C ARG A 492 -26.48 -7.20 5.22
N LEU A 493 -25.18 -7.53 5.15
CA LEU A 493 -24.21 -6.74 4.38
C LEU A 493 -24.11 -7.30 2.95
N GLY A 494 -23.52 -6.51 2.05
CA GLY A 494 -22.95 -7.05 0.82
C GLY A 494 -21.83 -8.06 1.09
N PRO A 495 -21.01 -8.39 0.08
CA PRO A 495 -19.90 -9.33 0.26
C PRO A 495 -18.92 -8.79 1.31
N ALA A 496 -18.92 -9.38 2.49
CA ALA A 496 -18.24 -8.87 3.68
C ALA A 496 -17.71 -10.02 4.55
N GLU A 497 -16.82 -9.71 5.48
CA GLU A 497 -16.35 -10.66 6.49
C GLU A 497 -17.07 -10.43 7.82
N VAL A 498 -17.03 -11.42 8.72
CA VAL A 498 -17.61 -11.31 10.09
C VAL A 498 -17.17 -10.02 10.78
N PHE A 499 -15.88 -9.68 10.67
CA PHE A 499 -15.32 -8.44 11.22
C PHE A 499 -16.04 -7.16 10.77
N ASP A 500 -16.51 -7.10 9.52
CA ASP A 500 -17.26 -5.95 9.01
C ASP A 500 -18.69 -5.93 9.54
N ALA A 501 -19.30 -7.11 9.67
CA ALA A 501 -20.64 -7.28 10.23
C ALA A 501 -20.70 -6.87 11.71
N GLU A 502 -19.71 -7.28 12.49
CA GLU A 502 -19.49 -6.88 13.90
C GLU A 502 -19.48 -5.36 14.07
N ALA A 503 -18.67 -4.69 13.25
CA ALA A 503 -18.59 -3.23 13.27
C ALA A 503 -19.92 -2.57 12.89
N LYS A 504 -20.64 -3.17 11.92
CA LYS A 504 -21.93 -2.69 11.45
C LYS A 504 -23.02 -2.88 12.52
N GLY A 505 -23.06 -4.03 13.18
CA GLY A 505 -23.96 -4.32 14.29
C GLY A 505 -23.76 -3.33 15.44
N ALA A 506 -22.51 -3.09 15.85
CA ALA A 506 -22.19 -2.10 16.88
C ALA A 506 -22.65 -0.68 16.50
N LEU A 507 -22.50 -0.28 15.22
CA LEU A 507 -22.96 1.03 14.74
C LEU A 507 -24.48 1.15 14.74
N GLU A 508 -25.19 0.16 14.20
CA GLU A 508 -26.65 0.21 14.14
C GLU A 508 -27.27 0.10 15.53
N GLY A 509 -26.68 -0.71 16.42
CA GLY A 509 -27.09 -0.77 17.83
C GLY A 509 -26.87 0.55 18.57
N LEU A 510 -25.73 1.23 18.37
CA LEU A 510 -25.51 2.56 18.93
C LEU A 510 -26.53 3.58 18.39
N LYS A 511 -26.83 3.56 17.08
CA LYS A 511 -27.85 4.45 16.51
C LYS A 511 -29.24 4.16 17.09
N ALA A 512 -29.59 2.90 17.27
CA ALA A 512 -30.86 2.50 17.86
C ALA A 512 -30.98 3.00 19.30
N ALA A 513 -29.93 2.80 20.12
CA ALA A 513 -29.88 3.32 21.48
C ALA A 513 -30.00 4.86 21.52
N LEU A 514 -29.35 5.58 20.61
CA LEU A 514 -29.44 7.04 20.53
C LEU A 514 -30.82 7.55 20.08
N ARG A 515 -31.62 6.74 19.38
CA ARG A 515 -33.00 7.09 19.01
C ARG A 515 -34.00 6.92 20.14
N LEU A 516 -33.64 6.22 21.23
CA LEU A 516 -34.52 6.05 22.37
C LEU A 516 -34.75 7.39 23.11
N PRO A 517 -35.94 7.60 23.69
CA PRO A 517 -36.21 8.79 24.50
C PRO A 517 -35.22 8.90 25.65
N GLN A 518 -34.78 10.12 25.98
CA GLN A 518 -33.83 10.42 27.08
C GLN A 518 -32.42 9.83 26.92
N SER A 519 -32.09 9.21 25.78
CA SER A 519 -30.77 8.62 25.52
C SER A 519 -29.62 9.62 25.72
N ALA A 520 -29.85 10.92 25.44
CA ALA A 520 -28.85 11.99 25.56
C ALA A 520 -28.23 12.14 26.96
N THR A 521 -28.95 11.75 28.03
CA THR A 521 -28.44 11.84 29.41
C THR A 521 -27.98 10.49 29.94
N GLN A 522 -28.38 9.39 29.31
CA GLN A 522 -28.10 8.03 29.73
C GLN A 522 -26.67 7.59 29.38
N ARG A 523 -26.15 6.62 30.12
CA ARG A 523 -24.91 5.94 29.76
C ARG A 523 -25.23 4.86 28.74
N ILE A 524 -24.46 4.78 27.66
CA ILE A 524 -24.60 3.73 26.63
C ILE A 524 -23.34 2.88 26.65
N VAL A 525 -23.48 1.57 26.85
CA VAL A 525 -22.36 0.63 26.79
C VAL A 525 -22.58 -0.32 25.61
N VAL A 526 -21.66 -0.29 24.64
CA VAL A 526 -21.71 -1.17 23.47
C VAL A 526 -20.79 -2.37 23.70
N CYS A 527 -21.40 -3.54 23.75
CA CYS A 527 -20.81 -4.85 24.01
C CYS A 527 -20.72 -5.66 22.70
N LEU A 528 -19.53 -6.20 22.44
CA LEU A 528 -19.26 -7.10 21.32
C LEU A 528 -18.15 -8.08 21.69
N ASP A 529 -18.15 -9.25 21.08
CA ASP A 529 -17.20 -10.32 21.40
C ASP A 529 -15.99 -10.38 20.46
N ASN A 530 -15.97 -9.55 19.43
CA ASN A 530 -14.82 -9.39 18.55
C ASN A 530 -13.83 -8.33 19.04
N ILE A 531 -12.73 -8.79 19.63
CA ILE A 531 -11.66 -7.92 20.13
C ILE A 531 -11.10 -7.01 19.03
N ALA A 532 -10.96 -7.50 17.79
CA ALA A 532 -10.39 -6.70 16.72
C ALA A 532 -11.33 -5.53 16.34
N ALA A 533 -12.63 -5.80 16.22
CA ALA A 533 -13.62 -4.77 15.95
C ALA A 533 -13.70 -3.77 17.11
N ALA A 534 -13.71 -4.24 18.36
CA ALA A 534 -13.72 -3.39 19.55
C ALA A 534 -12.48 -2.48 19.64
N LYS A 535 -11.29 -2.98 19.30
CA LYS A 535 -10.07 -2.15 19.18
C LYS A 535 -10.22 -1.05 18.14
N CYS A 536 -10.84 -1.35 16.99
CA CYS A 536 -11.09 -0.37 15.95
C CYS A 536 -12.13 0.68 16.36
N LEU A 537 -13.20 0.29 17.08
CA LEU A 537 -14.21 1.21 17.60
C LEU A 537 -13.60 2.17 18.64
N ARG A 538 -12.77 1.68 19.56
CA ARG A 538 -12.09 2.51 20.57
C ARG A 538 -10.92 3.33 20.02
N GLY A 539 -10.27 2.85 18.97
CA GLY A 539 -8.93 3.31 18.58
C GLY A 539 -8.81 3.70 17.11
N LYS A 540 -7.84 3.08 16.43
CA LYS A 540 -7.59 3.32 15.01
C LYS A 540 -8.56 2.48 14.15
N PRO A 541 -9.40 3.11 13.31
CA PRO A 541 -10.27 2.38 12.39
C PRO A 541 -9.48 1.47 11.44
N SER A 542 -10.08 0.34 11.08
CA SER A 542 -9.61 -0.51 9.97
C SER A 542 -9.80 0.19 8.62
N ASP A 543 -9.02 -0.20 7.62
CA ASP A 543 -9.27 0.24 6.23
C ASP A 543 -10.54 -0.42 5.67
N SER A 544 -10.91 -1.62 6.13
CA SER A 544 -12.19 -2.25 5.80
C SER A 544 -13.31 -1.66 6.64
N SER A 545 -14.46 -1.39 6.02
CA SER A 545 -15.61 -0.75 6.66
C SER A 545 -15.25 0.54 7.43
N GLN A 546 -14.22 1.26 6.97
CA GLN A 546 -13.66 2.41 7.69
C GLN A 546 -14.71 3.48 8.01
N ARG A 547 -15.66 3.71 7.09
CA ARG A 547 -16.78 4.65 7.31
C ARG A 547 -17.68 4.23 8.47
N VAL A 548 -17.89 2.93 8.68
CA VAL A 548 -18.68 2.40 9.81
C VAL A 548 -18.00 2.77 11.12
N PHE A 549 -16.70 2.45 11.26
CA PHE A 549 -15.92 2.81 12.44
C PHE A 549 -15.85 4.32 12.69
N LEU A 550 -15.61 5.13 11.64
CA LEU A 550 -15.56 6.59 11.76
C LEU A 550 -16.91 7.17 12.18
N THR A 551 -18.01 6.65 11.64
CA THR A 551 -19.36 7.07 12.02
C THR A 551 -19.65 6.71 13.47
N PHE A 552 -19.32 5.48 13.90
CA PHE A 552 -19.46 5.06 15.30
C PHE A 552 -18.69 5.98 16.23
N GLN A 553 -17.42 6.23 15.93
CA GLN A 553 -16.55 7.10 16.73
C GLN A 553 -17.06 8.53 16.81
N ALA A 554 -17.60 9.07 15.71
CA ALA A 554 -18.21 10.39 15.70
C ALA A 554 -19.45 10.44 16.60
N LEU A 555 -20.36 9.46 16.50
CA LEU A 555 -21.55 9.37 17.34
C LEU A 555 -21.20 9.22 18.83
N ALA A 556 -20.29 8.30 19.16
CA ALA A 556 -19.83 8.09 20.53
C ALA A 556 -19.18 9.35 21.12
N LYS A 557 -18.37 10.06 20.33
CA LYS A 557 -17.75 11.33 20.75
C LYS A 557 -18.78 12.44 20.96
N THR A 558 -19.78 12.55 20.10
CA THR A 558 -20.87 13.53 20.25
C THR A 558 -21.71 13.26 21.49
N HIS A 559 -22.00 11.98 21.77
CA HIS A 559 -22.79 11.57 22.93
C HIS A 559 -22.03 11.71 24.27
N ARG A 560 -20.69 11.58 24.27
CA ARG A 560 -19.79 11.70 25.43
C ARG A 560 -19.95 10.65 26.54
N LYS A 561 -21.10 9.97 26.66
CA LYS A 561 -21.38 8.90 27.63
C LYS A 561 -21.48 7.51 27.00
N THR A 562 -20.81 7.32 25.86
CA THR A 562 -20.74 6.01 25.17
C THR A 562 -19.43 5.32 25.47
N GLU A 563 -19.50 4.07 25.89
CA GLU A 563 -18.36 3.20 26.14
C GLU A 563 -18.43 1.94 25.28
N VAL A 564 -17.26 1.40 24.94
CA VAL A 564 -17.14 0.12 24.23
C VAL A 564 -16.51 -0.88 25.17
N ARG A 565 -17.18 -2.02 25.39
CA ARG A 565 -16.72 -3.11 26.23
C ARG A 565 -16.64 -4.39 25.40
N TRP A 566 -15.54 -5.11 25.54
CA TRP A 566 -15.46 -6.47 25.00
C TRP A 566 -16.11 -7.45 25.98
N ILE A 567 -16.80 -8.44 25.45
CA ILE A 567 -17.39 -9.54 26.22
C ILE A 567 -16.97 -10.89 25.63
N PRO A 568 -16.84 -11.96 26.43
CA PRO A 568 -16.49 -13.27 25.91
C PRO A 568 -17.66 -13.88 25.12
N GLY A 569 -17.42 -14.24 23.86
CA GLY A 569 -18.39 -14.98 23.05
C GLY A 569 -18.55 -16.44 23.50
N HIS A 570 -19.78 -16.96 23.35
CA HIS A 570 -20.22 -18.32 23.73
C HIS A 570 -20.08 -18.63 25.22
N THR A 571 -20.61 -17.75 26.07
CA THR A 571 -20.55 -17.88 27.55
C THR A 571 -21.90 -17.63 28.22
N ASP A 572 -22.99 -17.91 27.52
CA ASP A 572 -24.38 -17.81 28.03
C ASP A 572 -24.81 -16.42 28.51
N ILE A 573 -24.13 -15.36 28.06
CA ILE A 573 -24.55 -13.97 28.32
C ILE A 573 -25.82 -13.69 27.50
N PRO A 574 -27.01 -13.50 28.13
CA PRO A 574 -28.28 -13.53 27.41
C PRO A 574 -28.39 -12.52 26.27
N GLY A 575 -27.88 -11.29 26.48
CA GLY A 575 -27.87 -10.25 25.45
C GLY A 575 -26.93 -10.56 24.28
N ASN A 576 -25.80 -11.24 24.52
CA ASN A 576 -24.87 -11.64 23.46
C ASN A 576 -25.45 -12.77 22.62
N GLU A 577 -26.01 -13.79 23.26
CA GLU A 577 -26.66 -14.91 22.57
C GLU A 577 -27.84 -14.43 21.71
N GLN A 578 -28.60 -13.44 22.20
CA GLN A 578 -29.65 -12.80 21.42
C GLN A 578 -29.09 -12.05 20.20
N ALA A 579 -27.98 -11.32 20.36
CA ALA A 579 -27.33 -10.64 19.24
C ALA A 579 -26.77 -11.63 18.20
N ASP A 580 -26.21 -12.77 18.62
CA ASP A 580 -25.73 -13.85 17.73
C ASP A 580 -26.86 -14.50 16.93
N ILE A 581 -27.99 -14.80 17.58
CA ILE A 581 -29.20 -15.30 16.90
C ILE A 581 -29.69 -14.29 15.86
N LEU A 582 -29.70 -12.99 16.21
CA LEU A 582 -30.08 -11.92 15.29
C LEU A 582 -29.08 -11.80 14.13
N ALA A 583 -27.78 -11.93 14.37
CA ALA A 583 -26.76 -11.87 13.34
C ALA A 583 -26.90 -13.03 12.33
N LYS A 584 -27.18 -14.24 12.83
CA LYS A 584 -27.51 -15.42 12.01
C LYS A 584 -28.78 -15.22 11.20
N THR A 585 -29.81 -14.61 11.81
CA THR A 585 -31.06 -14.24 11.10
C THR A 585 -30.77 -13.19 10.02
N GLY A 586 -29.89 -12.23 10.30
CA GLY A 586 -29.42 -11.22 9.37
C GLY A 586 -28.78 -11.82 8.12
N CYS A 587 -28.06 -12.96 8.23
CA CYS A 587 -27.50 -13.65 7.07
C CYS A 587 -28.56 -14.10 6.05
N ALA A 588 -29.78 -14.39 6.50
CA ALA A 588 -30.88 -14.86 5.66
C ALA A 588 -31.67 -13.73 4.97
N GLN A 589 -31.44 -12.47 5.36
CA GLN A 589 -32.11 -11.33 4.74
C GLN A 589 -31.64 -11.10 3.29
N PRO A 590 -32.42 -10.36 2.47
CA PRO A 590 -32.00 -9.98 1.13
C PRO A 590 -30.76 -9.08 1.19
N GLU A 591 -29.89 -9.23 0.20
CA GLU A 591 -28.73 -8.35 0.06
C GLU A 591 -29.15 -6.93 -0.33
N PRO A 592 -28.57 -5.87 0.25
CA PRO A 592 -28.91 -4.51 -0.13
C PRO A 592 -28.59 -4.24 -1.61
N ALA A 593 -29.50 -3.57 -2.34
CA ALA A 593 -29.38 -3.38 -3.79
C ALA A 593 -28.10 -2.65 -4.24
N ASP A 594 -27.60 -1.72 -3.42
CA ASP A 594 -26.38 -0.94 -3.71
C ASP A 594 -25.15 -1.45 -2.94
N ALA A 595 -25.17 -2.70 -2.50
CA ALA A 595 -24.08 -3.24 -1.70
C ALA A 595 -22.81 -3.43 -2.55
N VAL A 596 -21.69 -2.95 -2.01
CA VAL A 596 -20.35 -3.18 -2.57
C VAL A 596 -19.55 -4.07 -1.63
N PRO A 597 -18.63 -4.89 -2.15
CA PRO A 597 -17.79 -5.72 -1.30
C PRO A 597 -16.95 -4.88 -0.34
N THR A 598 -16.68 -5.41 0.86
CA THR A 598 -15.75 -4.79 1.80
C THR A 598 -14.31 -5.08 1.41
N LEU A 599 -13.37 -4.26 1.89
CA LEU A 599 -11.95 -4.49 1.60
C LEU A 599 -11.45 -5.79 2.23
N ALA A 600 -11.94 -6.18 3.41
CA ALA A 600 -11.58 -7.44 4.04
C ALA A 600 -12.03 -8.65 3.20
N PHE A 601 -13.24 -8.60 2.64
CA PHE A 601 -13.75 -9.64 1.73
C PHE A 601 -12.85 -9.80 0.49
N LEU A 602 -12.47 -8.69 -0.15
CA LEU A 602 -11.56 -8.71 -1.30
C LEU A 602 -10.15 -9.26 -0.96
N LEU A 603 -9.72 -9.11 0.30
CA LEU A 603 -8.41 -9.59 0.77
C LEU A 603 -8.43 -11.05 1.22
N ARG A 604 -9.60 -11.64 1.55
CA ARG A 604 -9.71 -13.01 2.05
C ARG A 604 -9.00 -14.04 1.16
N PRO A 605 -9.23 -14.10 -0.18
CA PRO A 605 -8.58 -15.08 -1.05
C PRO A 605 -7.06 -14.93 -1.11
N LEU A 606 -6.53 -13.76 -0.76
CA LEU A 606 -5.11 -13.43 -0.82
C LEU A 606 -4.35 -13.82 0.45
N GLY A 607 -5.05 -13.90 1.59
CA GLY A 607 -4.53 -14.27 2.90
C GLY A 607 -4.43 -15.79 3.11
N SER A 608 -5.36 -16.55 2.52
CA SER A 608 -5.16 -17.98 2.30
C SER A 608 -4.05 -18.14 1.27
N GLY A 609 -2.83 -18.44 1.69
CA GLY A 609 -1.78 -18.90 0.77
C GLY A 609 -2.29 -20.04 -0.12
N PRO A 610 -1.61 -20.39 -1.22
CA PRO A 610 -2.07 -21.37 -2.21
C PRO A 610 -2.16 -22.78 -1.60
N LYS A 611 -3.19 -23.01 -0.79
CA LYS A 611 -3.54 -24.26 -0.13
C LYS A 611 -4.85 -24.84 -0.68
N SER A 612 -5.68 -24.05 -1.38
CA SER A 612 -6.99 -24.50 -1.87
C SER A 612 -7.11 -24.65 -3.40
N GLN A 613 -6.08 -24.37 -4.19
CA GLN A 613 -6.14 -24.52 -5.66
C GLN A 613 -5.81 -25.93 -6.20
N TYR A 614 -5.54 -26.90 -5.32
CA TYR A 614 -5.51 -28.32 -5.71
C TYR A 614 -6.80 -29.01 -5.27
N ARG A 615 -7.91 -28.69 -5.95
CA ARG A 615 -8.97 -29.67 -6.18
C ARG A 615 -8.91 -30.01 -7.67
N PRO A 616 -8.46 -31.22 -8.07
CA PRO A 616 -8.55 -31.63 -9.46
C PRO A 616 -10.03 -31.60 -9.86
N GLY A 617 -10.32 -30.95 -10.98
CA GLY A 617 -11.66 -30.91 -11.55
C GLY A 617 -12.19 -32.33 -11.73
N GLY A 618 -13.43 -32.54 -11.29
CA GLY A 618 -14.17 -33.75 -11.61
C GLY A 618 -14.36 -33.83 -13.12
N MET A 619 -13.68 -34.80 -13.74
CA MET A 619 -14.26 -35.52 -14.85
C MET A 619 -14.95 -36.77 -14.28
N PRO A 620 -16.13 -37.16 -14.80
CA PRO A 620 -16.83 -38.36 -14.36
C PRO A 620 -16.01 -39.59 -14.78
N LEU A 621 -15.56 -40.37 -13.80
CA LEU A 621 -14.99 -41.69 -14.02
C LEU A 621 -16.14 -42.66 -14.32
N HIS A 622 -16.27 -43.09 -15.57
CA HIS A 622 -16.97 -44.33 -15.87
C HIS A 622 -16.12 -45.51 -15.37
N PRO A 623 -16.72 -46.50 -14.67
CA PRO A 623 -15.99 -47.64 -14.16
C PRO A 623 -15.62 -48.58 -15.31
N ILE A 624 -14.32 -48.79 -15.53
CA ILE A 624 -13.82 -49.89 -16.36
C ILE A 624 -13.71 -51.11 -15.45
N SER A 625 -14.53 -52.10 -15.78
CA SER A 625 -14.53 -53.44 -15.21
C SER A 625 -13.17 -54.11 -15.42
N THR A 626 -12.66 -54.72 -14.36
CA THR A 626 -11.58 -55.70 -14.39
C THR A 626 -11.98 -56.94 -15.17
N SER A 627 -11.13 -57.37 -16.10
CA SER A 627 -11.03 -58.78 -16.52
C SER A 627 -9.63 -59.07 -17.07
N VAL A 628 -8.94 -59.94 -16.35
CA VAL A 628 -7.69 -60.69 -16.64
C VAL A 628 -6.38 -59.90 -16.64
#